data_AF-A0A016VMS3-F1
#
_entry.id   AF-A0A016VMS3-F1
#
_cell.length_a   1.000
_cell.length_b   1.000
_cell.length_c   1.000
_cell.angle_alpha   90.00
_cell.angle_beta   90.00
_cell.angle_gamma   90.00
#
_symmetry.space_group_name_H-M   'P 1'
#
loop_
_entity.id
_entity.type
_entity.pdbx_description
1 polymer ?
#
loop_
_entity_poly.entity_id
_entity_poly.type
_entity_poly.pdbx_seq_one_letter_code
_entity_poly.pdbx_strand_id
1 'polypeptide(L)'
;MSIESTRIHNLKYDCELEKSALEYAKQCSHKPSDPATRQGQGENVHSGPQESDKVKAAKRAVQSWWSQIFQNGVNQKMTFLQNLRDKPNAPTAFTQVRI
;
A
#
# COMPACT_ATOMS: atom_id res chain seq x y z
N MET A 1 -5.80 -19.06 -3.02
CA MET A 1 -4.39 -18.73 -3.35
C MET A 1 -3.69 -18.47 -2.03
N SER A 2 -2.77 -19.34 -1.65
CA SER A 2 -1.96 -19.18 -0.45
C SER A 2 -0.63 -18.56 -0.86
N ILE A 3 -0.19 -17.52 -0.14
CA ILE A 3 1.12 -16.90 -0.36
C ILE A 3 2.06 -17.46 0.70
N GLU A 4 3.03 -18.24 0.27
CA GLU A 4 4.04 -18.82 1.14
C GLU A 4 5.40 -18.18 0.86
N SER A 5 6.13 -17.84 1.91
CA SER A 5 7.48 -17.30 1.81
C SER A 5 8.29 -17.76 3.01
N THR A 6 9.55 -18.09 2.75
CA THR A 6 10.47 -18.61 3.77
C THR A 6 11.03 -17.51 4.67
N ARG A 7 10.98 -16.23 4.25
CA ARG A 7 11.56 -15.08 4.97
C ARG A 7 10.80 -13.77 4.73
N ILE A 8 9.64 -13.59 5.37
CA ILE A 8 8.96 -12.28 5.44
C ILE A 8 9.23 -11.62 6.79
N HIS A 9 9.86 -10.45 6.77
CA HIS A 9 10.15 -9.67 7.97
C HIS A 9 8.89 -9.12 8.64
N ASN A 10 8.91 -9.06 9.98
CA ASN A 10 7.87 -8.38 10.75
C ASN A 10 7.97 -6.86 10.59
N LEU A 11 6.85 -6.22 10.28
CA LEU A 11 6.76 -4.76 10.30
C LEU A 11 6.76 -4.28 11.76
N LYS A 12 7.48 -3.19 12.01
CA LYS A 12 7.42 -2.43 13.26
C LYS A 12 6.82 -1.07 12.97
N TYR A 13 6.01 -0.58 13.89
CA TYR A 13 5.48 0.78 13.79
C TYR A 13 6.62 1.78 13.95
N ASP A 14 6.61 2.83 13.13
CA ASP A 14 7.59 3.90 13.15
C ASP A 14 6.86 5.23 13.18
N CYS A 15 7.06 5.99 14.27
CA CYS A 15 6.39 7.27 14.48
C CYS A 15 6.84 8.36 13.50
N GLU A 16 8.07 8.29 12.97
CA GLU A 16 8.54 9.26 11.97
C GLU A 16 7.88 9.00 10.61
N LEU A 17 7.64 7.72 10.27
CA LEU A 17 6.85 7.36 9.08
C LEU A 17 5.37 7.74 9.24
N GLU A 18 4.79 7.58 10.44
CA GLU A 18 3.43 8.06 10.71
C GLU A 18 3.34 9.58 10.52
N LYS A 19 4.31 10.32 11.07
CA LYS A 19 4.35 11.77 10.97
C LYS A 19 4.45 12.23 9.52
N SER A 20 5.35 11.66 8.72
CA SER A 20 5.47 12.01 7.29
C SER A 20 4.19 11.69 6.51
N ALA A 21 3.58 10.52 6.77
CA ALA A 21 2.31 10.14 6.17
C ALA A 21 1.16 11.08 6.57
N LEU A 22 1.11 11.51 7.83
CA LEU A 22 0.10 12.46 8.32
C LEU A 22 0.30 13.85 7.72
N GLU A 23 1.53 14.33 7.61
CA GLU A 23 1.86 15.60 6.96
C GLU A 23 1.39 15.62 5.50
N TYR A 24 1.59 14.51 4.77
CA TYR A 24 1.07 14.38 3.41
C TYR A 24 -0.46 14.28 3.37
N ALA A 25 -1.06 13.45 4.23
CA ALA A 25 -2.52 13.25 4.27
C ALA A 25 -3.30 14.54 4.55
N LYS A 26 -2.73 15.47 5.33
CA LYS A 26 -3.33 16.80 5.61
C LYS A 26 -3.50 17.67 4.37
N GLN A 27 -2.80 17.39 3.29
CA GLN A 27 -2.97 18.09 2.01
C GLN A 27 -4.25 17.67 1.28
N CYS A 28 -4.96 16.64 1.78
CA CYS A 28 -6.19 16.11 1.20
C CYS A 28 -6.02 15.66 -0.27
N SER A 29 -4.82 15.21 -0.64
CA SER A 29 -4.53 14.64 -1.96
C SER A 29 -4.97 13.18 -2.05
N HIS A 30 -5.63 12.82 -3.13
CA HIS A 30 -5.96 11.42 -3.46
C HIS A 30 -4.87 10.74 -4.30
N LYS A 31 -3.75 11.43 -4.56
CA LYS A 31 -2.62 10.92 -5.33
C LYS A 31 -1.48 10.53 -4.37
N PRO A 32 -0.57 9.64 -4.78
CA PRO A 32 0.69 9.46 -4.07
C PRO A 32 1.53 10.74 -4.05
N SER A 33 2.32 10.93 -2.99
CA SER A 33 3.32 11.99 -2.90
C SER A 33 4.46 11.76 -3.89
N ASP A 34 5.12 12.85 -4.28
CA ASP A 34 6.30 12.80 -5.14
C ASP A 34 7.39 11.92 -4.46
N PRO A 35 7.91 10.89 -5.13
CA PRO A 35 9.00 10.06 -4.58
C PRO A 35 10.21 10.88 -4.10
N ALA A 36 10.47 12.05 -4.69
CA ALA A 36 11.56 12.94 -4.27
C ALA A 36 11.36 13.49 -2.84
N THR A 37 10.12 13.59 -2.35
CA THR A 37 9.81 14.11 -1.00
C THR A 37 9.80 13.03 0.08
N ARG A 38 10.02 11.76 -0.28
CA ARG A 38 9.96 10.60 0.62
C ARG A 38 11.01 9.55 0.28
N GLN A 39 12.25 10.02 0.10
CA GLN A 39 13.38 9.17 -0.28
C GLN A 39 13.51 7.97 0.67
N GLY A 40 13.60 6.77 0.09
CA GLY A 40 13.68 5.52 0.85
C GLY A 40 12.35 5.00 1.41
N GLN A 41 11.23 5.67 1.17
CA GLN A 41 9.91 5.27 1.69
C GLN A 41 8.95 4.85 0.56
N GLY A 42 8.32 3.68 0.74
CA GLY A 42 7.14 3.29 -0.02
C GLY A 42 5.90 4.07 0.45
N GLU A 43 4.84 4.08 -0.35
CA GLU A 43 3.59 4.76 0.01
C GLU A 43 2.39 4.07 -0.62
N ASN A 44 1.33 3.91 0.17
CA ASN A 44 0.01 3.55 -0.30
C ASN A 44 -0.99 4.62 0.15
N VAL A 45 -1.86 5.06 -0.76
CA VAL A 45 -2.93 6.03 -0.48
C VAL A 45 -4.28 5.33 -0.63
N HIS A 46 -5.21 5.67 0.25
CA HIS A 46 -6.61 5.23 0.14
C HIS A 46 -7.53 6.43 0.41
N SER A 47 -8.60 6.50 -0.37
CA SER A 47 -9.71 7.42 -0.15
C SER A 47 -11.01 6.65 -0.26
N GLY A 48 -12.01 7.08 0.50
CA GLY A 48 -13.30 6.41 0.59
C GLY A 48 -14.32 7.26 1.32
N PRO A 49 -15.52 6.71 1.59
CA PRO A 49 -16.56 7.41 2.33
C PRO A 49 -16.04 7.91 3.68
N GLN A 50 -16.58 9.05 4.14
CA GLN A 50 -16.25 9.60 5.44
C GLN A 50 -16.50 8.56 6.54
N GLU A 51 -15.50 8.34 7.38
CA GLU A 51 -15.53 7.40 8.49
C GLU A 51 -14.88 8.09 9.69
N SER A 52 -15.64 8.26 10.77
CA SER A 52 -15.14 8.93 11.98
C SER A 52 -14.26 8.01 12.83
N ASP A 53 -14.48 6.69 12.74
CA ASP A 53 -13.61 5.70 13.35
C ASP A 53 -12.35 5.47 12.49
N LYS A 54 -11.23 6.04 12.94
CA LYS A 54 -9.94 5.94 12.26
C LYS A 54 -9.42 4.51 12.15
N VAL A 55 -9.73 3.63 13.11
CA VAL A 55 -9.32 2.23 13.06
C VAL A 55 -10.09 1.50 11.96
N LYS A 56 -11.39 1.77 11.85
CA LYS A 56 -12.22 1.22 10.78
C LYS A 56 -11.81 1.77 9.40
N ALA A 57 -11.46 3.05 9.31
CA ALA A 57 -10.92 3.65 8.08
C ALA A 57 -9.59 3.00 7.66
N ALA A 58 -8.65 2.83 8.60
CA ALA A 58 -7.36 2.17 8.35
C ALA A 58 -7.56 0.70 7.93
N LYS A 59 -8.47 -0.04 8.58
CA LYS A 59 -8.80 -1.42 8.20
C LYS A 59 -9.31 -1.50 6.77
N ARG A 60 -10.22 -0.59 6.36
CA ARG A 60 -10.72 -0.52 4.98
C ARG A 60 -9.61 -0.24 3.97
N ALA A 61 -8.71 0.69 4.29
CA ALA A 61 -7.56 1.00 3.43
C ALA A 61 -6.65 -0.22 3.21
N VAL A 62 -6.24 -0.90 4.29
CA VAL A 62 -5.40 -2.10 4.21
C VAL A 62 -6.09 -3.22 3.43
N GLN A 63 -7.39 -3.45 3.67
CA GLN A 63 -8.19 -4.42 2.92
C GLN A 63 -8.26 -4.07 1.44
N SER A 64 -8.44 -2.79 1.10
CA SER A 64 -8.45 -2.32 -0.28
C SER A 64 -7.13 -2.62 -0.98
N TRP A 65 -5.99 -2.30 -0.35
CA TRP A 65 -4.67 -2.57 -0.92
C TRP A 65 -4.42 -4.06 -1.10
N TRP A 66 -4.73 -4.87 -0.08
CA TRP A 66 -4.58 -6.32 -0.16
C TRP A 66 -5.45 -6.94 -1.25
N SER A 67 -6.69 -6.44 -1.43
CA SER A 67 -7.64 -7.00 -2.38
C SER A 67 -7.23 -6.88 -3.84
N GLN A 68 -6.25 -6.04 -4.17
CA GLN A 68 -5.78 -5.86 -5.55
C GLN A 68 -5.28 -7.17 -6.17
N ILE A 69 -4.74 -8.10 -5.38
CA ILE A 69 -4.30 -9.40 -5.88
C ILE A 69 -5.46 -10.23 -6.47
N PHE A 70 -6.68 -10.07 -5.94
CA PHE A 70 -7.86 -10.78 -6.45
C PHE A 70 -8.44 -10.11 -7.70
N GLN A 71 -8.22 -8.81 -7.85
CA GLN A 71 -8.70 -8.04 -8.99
C GLN A 71 -7.77 -8.21 -10.21
N ASN A 72 -6.47 -8.21 -9.97
CA ASN A 72 -5.47 -8.29 -11.03
C ASN A 72 -4.21 -8.99 -10.52
N GLY A 73 -4.25 -10.32 -10.54
CA GLY A 73 -3.27 -11.20 -9.91
C GLY A 73 -1.81 -10.96 -10.26
N VAL A 74 -0.95 -11.59 -9.47
CA VAL A 74 0.49 -11.67 -9.68
C VAL A 74 0.85 -13.08 -10.14
N ASN A 75 1.94 -13.23 -10.89
CA ASN A 75 2.40 -14.55 -11.30
C ASN A 75 3.11 -15.27 -10.13
N GLN A 76 3.25 -16.59 -10.24
CA GLN A 76 3.91 -17.42 -9.21
C GLN A 76 5.41 -17.13 -9.05
N LYS A 77 6.05 -16.45 -10.01
CA LYS A 77 7.47 -16.06 -9.88
C LYS A 77 7.67 -14.93 -8.87
N MET A 78 6.60 -14.21 -8.51
CA MET A 78 6.61 -13.13 -7.50
C MET A 78 7.72 -12.08 -7.75
N THR A 79 8.08 -11.85 -9.01
CA THR A 79 9.09 -10.87 -9.41
C THR A 79 8.41 -9.55 -9.76
N PHE A 80 8.83 -8.46 -9.13
CA PHE A 80 8.34 -7.13 -9.48
C PHE A 80 9.00 -6.66 -10.77
N LEU A 81 8.24 -6.72 -11.87
CA LEU A 81 8.68 -6.35 -13.21
C LEU A 81 7.98 -5.07 -13.67
N GLN A 82 8.61 -4.34 -14.59
CA GLN A 82 8.04 -3.11 -15.14
C GLN A 82 6.66 -3.35 -15.80
N ASN A 83 6.47 -4.49 -16.47
CA ASN A 83 5.17 -4.87 -17.03
C ASN A 83 4.08 -5.13 -15.96
N LEU A 84 4.46 -5.57 -14.75
CA LEU A 84 3.54 -5.71 -13.62
C LEU A 84 3.14 -4.33 -13.09
N ARG A 85 4.08 -3.38 -13.08
CA ARG A 85 3.86 -2.00 -12.63
C ARG A 85 2.94 -1.23 -13.58
N ASP A 86 3.17 -1.38 -14.88
CA ASP A 86 2.56 -0.53 -15.90
C ASP A 86 1.23 -1.08 -16.44
N LYS A 87 0.85 -2.31 -16.08
CA LYS A 87 -0.44 -2.87 -16.49
C LYS A 87 -1.61 -2.08 -15.87
N PRO A 88 -2.76 -1.97 -16.56
CA PRO A 88 -3.97 -1.37 -15.99
C PRO A 88 -4.36 -2.07 -14.68
N ASN A 89 -4.72 -1.30 -13.65
CA ASN A 89 -5.06 -1.82 -12.31
C ASN A 89 -3.96 -2.70 -11.70
N ALA A 90 -2.69 -2.32 -11.87
CA ALA A 90 -1.57 -3.04 -11.29
C ALA A 90 -1.72 -3.20 -9.76
N PRO A 91 -1.43 -4.38 -9.18
CA PRO A 91 -1.54 -4.65 -7.75
C PRO A 91 -0.35 -4.07 -6.96
N THR A 92 0.03 -2.82 -7.22
CA THR A 92 1.23 -2.18 -6.65
C THR A 92 1.09 -1.94 -5.15
N ALA A 93 -0.10 -1.60 -4.67
CA ALA A 93 -0.33 -1.44 -3.24
C ALA A 93 -0.26 -2.79 -2.52
N PHE A 94 -0.82 -3.84 -3.13
CA PHE A 94 -0.68 -5.22 -2.66
C PHE A 94 0.80 -5.63 -2.52
N THR A 95 1.65 -5.31 -3.51
CA THR A 95 3.07 -5.69 -3.45
C THR A 95 3.87 -5.03 -2.34
N GLN A 96 3.32 -3.98 -1.70
CA GLN A 96 3.98 -3.22 -0.63
C GLN A 96 3.42 -3.53 0.77
N VAL A 97 2.28 -4.21 0.88
CA VAL A 97 1.66 -4.54 2.17
C VAL A 97 2.08 -5.90 2.69
N ARG A 98 1.99 -6.04 4.00
CA ARG A 98 2.04 -7.31 4.72
C ARG A 98 0.83 -7.39 5.65
N ILE A 99 0.14 -8.52 5.62
CA ILE A 99 -0.87 -8.90 6.61
C ILE A 99 -0.33 -10.08 7.41
#